data_AF-A0A240PPR9-F1
#
_entry.id   AF-A0A240PPR9-F1
#
_cell.length_a   1.000
_cell.length_b   1.000
_cell.length_c   1.000
_cell.angle_alpha   90.00
_cell.angle_beta   90.00
_cell.angle_gamma   90.00
#
_symmetry.space_group_name_H-M   'P 1'
#
loop_
_entity.id
_entity.type
_entity.pdbx_description
1 polymer ?
#
loop_
_entity_poly.entity_id
_entity_poly.type
_entity_poly.pdbx_seq_one_letter_code
_entity_poly.pdbx_strand_id
1 'polypeptide(L)'
;MQAKLVFVLIALGVVCLLQATPSKALGTHVQQLMKVFRGLMNDIDYTKKPFYVQRAKYGVQNQLRNPLVARAASFSRNSKLSDACLKQMVTKAKDLEDTFYAGFSYNCHDHDQYSMECLQAAEPAYLTGLKAVAEETQGCLKEQ
;
A
#
# COMPACT_ATOMS: atom_id res chain seq x y z
N MET A 1 -12.42 34.46 -28.00
CA MET A 1 -12.10 33.07 -27.60
C MET A 1 -10.90 32.97 -26.66
N GLN A 2 -9.88 33.82 -26.81
CA GLN A 2 -8.66 33.87 -25.98
C GLN A 2 -8.92 34.05 -24.47
N ALA A 3 -9.74 35.02 -24.06
CA ALA A 3 -10.00 35.28 -22.63
C ALA A 3 -10.63 34.09 -21.88
N LYS A 4 -11.54 33.35 -22.53
CA LYS A 4 -12.19 32.16 -21.93
C LYS A 4 -11.18 31.05 -21.64
N LEU A 5 -10.21 30.86 -22.53
CA LEU A 5 -9.12 29.88 -22.37
C LEU A 5 -8.18 30.25 -21.21
N VAL A 6 -7.86 31.54 -21.07
CA VAL A 6 -7.05 32.05 -19.96
C VAL A 6 -7.75 31.84 -18.61
N PHE A 7 -9.05 32.11 -18.51
CA PHE A 7 -9.82 31.84 -17.28
C PHE A 7 -9.89 30.36 -16.92
N VAL A 8 -10.01 29.47 -17.91
CA VAL A 8 -10.00 28.01 -17.68
C VAL A 8 -8.63 27.55 -17.16
N LEU A 9 -7.54 28.04 -17.75
CA LEU A 9 -6.18 27.67 -17.31
C LEU A 9 -5.86 28.21 -15.90
N ILE A 10 -6.33 29.42 -15.59
CA ILE A 10 -6.21 29.98 -14.23
C ILE A 10 -7.02 29.15 -13.24
N ALA A 11 -8.27 28.79 -13.57
CA ALA A 11 -9.10 27.94 -12.71
C ALA A 11 -8.45 26.56 -12.50
N LEU A 12 -7.89 25.95 -13.55
CA LEU A 12 -7.18 24.68 -13.45
C LEU A 12 -5.94 24.79 -12.57
N GLY A 13 -5.15 25.87 -12.74
CA GLY A 13 -3.99 26.16 -11.91
C GLY A 13 -4.35 26.36 -10.44
N VAL A 14 -5.43 27.07 -10.14
CA VAL A 14 -5.92 27.28 -8.77
C VAL A 14 -6.43 25.98 -8.15
N VAL A 15 -7.12 25.12 -8.90
CA VAL A 15 -7.53 23.79 -8.43
C VAL A 15 -6.32 22.91 -8.14
N CYS A 16 -5.30 22.92 -9.01
CA CYS A 16 -4.04 22.21 -8.77
C CYS A 16 -3.31 22.73 -7.52
N LEU A 17 -3.30 24.06 -7.28
CA LEU A 17 -2.68 24.66 -6.09
C LEU A 17 -3.44 24.30 -4.80
N LEU A 18 -4.78 24.26 -4.83
CA LEU A 18 -5.61 23.84 -3.70
C LEU A 18 -5.42 22.35 -3.39
N GLN A 19 -5.24 21.50 -4.40
CA GLN A 19 -4.91 20.08 -4.21
C GLN A 19 -3.46 19.86 -3.76
N ALA A 20 -2.55 20.78 -4.08
CA ALA A 20 -1.16 20.73 -3.68
C ALA A 20 -0.92 21.20 -2.23
N THR A 21 -1.85 21.93 -1.62
CA THR A 21 -1.77 22.18 -0.17
C THR A 21 -2.05 20.86 0.56
N PRO A 22 -1.09 20.31 1.32
CA PRO A 22 -1.35 19.15 2.14
C PRO A 22 -2.44 19.56 3.11
N SER A 23 -3.63 18.99 2.96
CA SER A 23 -4.71 19.29 3.88
C SER A 23 -4.22 18.90 5.28
N LYS A 24 -4.04 19.91 6.15
CA LYS A 24 -3.85 19.72 7.60
C LYS A 24 -5.02 18.95 8.25
N ALA A 25 -6.03 18.57 7.45
CA ALA A 25 -7.11 17.67 7.81
C ALA A 25 -6.62 16.24 8.08
N LEU A 26 -5.55 15.79 7.42
CA LEU A 26 -5.02 14.45 7.64
C LEU A 26 -4.12 14.44 8.89
N GLY A 27 -4.50 13.67 9.91
CA GLY A 27 -3.73 13.55 11.15
C GLY A 27 -2.28 13.12 10.90
N THR A 28 -1.35 13.61 11.73
CA THR A 28 0.09 13.33 11.60
C THR A 28 0.39 11.83 11.62
N HIS A 29 -0.37 11.05 12.38
CA HIS A 29 -0.31 9.59 12.39
C HIS A 29 -0.66 8.95 11.04
N VAL A 30 -1.66 9.46 10.32
CA VAL A 30 -2.00 8.93 8.98
C VAL A 30 -0.87 9.27 8.01
N GLN A 31 -0.25 10.45 8.12
CA GLN A 31 0.92 10.80 7.30
C GLN A 31 2.12 9.89 7.59
N GLN A 32 2.37 9.57 8.86
CA GLN A 32 3.39 8.59 9.27
C GLN A 32 3.12 7.22 8.61
N LEU A 33 1.89 6.73 8.70
CA LEU A 33 1.48 5.47 8.09
C LEU A 33 1.66 5.49 6.56
N MET A 34 1.26 6.58 5.90
CA MET A 34 1.45 6.75 4.45
C MET A 34 2.92 6.78 4.05
N LYS A 35 3.80 7.34 4.89
CA LYS A 35 5.26 7.29 4.66
C LYS A 35 5.80 5.87 4.76
N VAL A 36 5.32 5.08 5.73
CA VAL A 36 5.67 3.65 5.85
C VAL A 36 5.26 2.88 4.59
N PHE A 37 4.02 3.07 4.12
CA PHE A 37 3.56 2.41 2.90
C PHE A 37 4.31 2.85 1.65
N ARG A 38 4.73 4.12 1.57
CA ARG A 38 5.60 4.56 0.46
C ARG A 38 6.93 3.81 0.47
N GLY A 39 7.53 3.61 1.65
CA GLY A 39 8.73 2.79 1.80
C GLY A 39 8.49 1.35 1.32
N LEU A 40 7.43 0.71 1.82
CA LEU A 40 7.08 -0.66 1.43
C LEU A 40 6.89 -0.80 -0.09
N MET A 41 6.23 0.16 -0.75
CA MET A 41 6.01 0.14 -2.21
C MET A 41 7.27 0.39 -3.04
N ASN A 42 8.25 1.10 -2.47
CA ASN A 42 9.54 1.32 -3.11
C ASN A 42 10.42 0.06 -3.05
N ASP A 43 10.23 -0.78 -2.04
CA ASP A 43 11.00 -2.00 -1.81
C ASP A 43 10.44 -3.22 -2.57
N ILE A 44 9.33 -3.06 -3.29
CA ILE A 44 8.77 -4.12 -4.14
C ILE A 44 9.78 -4.51 -5.21
N ASP A 45 9.94 -5.80 -5.48
CA ASP A 45 10.88 -6.29 -6.49
C ASP A 45 10.36 -6.05 -7.92
N TYR A 46 10.85 -4.97 -8.53
CA TYR A 46 10.51 -4.60 -9.91
C TYR A 46 11.19 -5.45 -10.99
N THR A 47 12.09 -6.38 -10.62
CA THR A 47 12.69 -7.32 -11.59
C THR A 47 11.71 -8.40 -12.03
N LYS A 48 10.59 -8.58 -11.31
CA LYS A 48 9.53 -9.54 -11.65
C LYS A 48 8.68 -9.06 -12.83
N LYS A 49 7.96 -9.97 -13.50
CA LYS A 49 7.07 -9.57 -14.61
C LYS A 49 6.00 -8.57 -14.13
N PRO A 50 5.61 -7.58 -14.95
CA PRO A 50 4.76 -6.47 -14.53
C PRO A 50 3.43 -6.87 -13.85
N PHE A 51 2.80 -7.94 -14.30
CA PHE A 51 1.52 -8.37 -13.75
C PHE A 51 1.66 -8.98 -12.33
N TYR A 52 2.79 -9.60 -11.98
CA TYR A 52 3.08 -10.01 -10.60
C TYR A 52 3.29 -8.81 -9.70
N VAL A 53 4.10 -7.86 -10.15
CA VAL A 53 4.35 -6.60 -9.44
C VAL A 53 3.03 -5.86 -9.20
N GLN A 54 2.16 -5.84 -10.22
CA GLN A 54 0.83 -5.24 -10.11
C GLN A 54 -0.04 -5.98 -9.08
N ARG A 55 0.01 -7.32 -9.03
CA ARG A 55 -0.75 -8.10 -8.06
C ARG A 55 -0.24 -7.92 -6.64
N ALA A 56 1.07 -7.92 -6.44
CA ALA A 56 1.71 -7.63 -5.16
C ALA A 56 1.28 -6.24 -4.64
N LYS A 57 1.43 -5.20 -5.49
CA LYS A 57 0.97 -3.84 -5.20
C LYS A 57 -0.51 -3.79 -4.84
N TYR A 58 -1.35 -4.45 -5.63
CA TYR A 58 -2.79 -4.50 -5.37
C TYR A 58 -3.08 -5.12 -4.01
N GLY A 59 -2.41 -6.23 -3.67
CA GLY A 59 -2.55 -6.89 -2.38
C GLY A 59 -2.21 -5.95 -1.24
N VAL A 60 -1.01 -5.37 -1.25
CA VAL A 60 -0.57 -4.43 -0.19
C VAL A 60 -1.50 -3.23 -0.10
N GLN A 61 -1.98 -2.68 -1.21
CA GLN A 61 -2.91 -1.55 -1.21
C GLN A 61 -4.25 -1.91 -0.56
N ASN A 62 -4.88 -3.00 -1.00
CA ASN A 62 -6.26 -3.30 -0.63
C ASN A 62 -6.40 -4.10 0.67
N GLN A 63 -5.49 -5.04 0.92
CA GLN A 63 -5.56 -5.91 2.10
C GLN A 63 -4.84 -5.33 3.31
N LEU A 64 -3.84 -4.46 3.10
CA LEU A 64 -3.01 -3.92 4.19
C LEU A 64 -3.18 -2.41 4.37
N ARG A 65 -2.88 -1.60 3.35
CA ARG A 65 -2.91 -0.13 3.46
C ARG A 65 -4.30 0.42 3.73
N ASN A 66 -5.28 0.09 2.90
CA ASN A 66 -6.60 0.70 3.00
C ASN A 66 -7.26 0.44 4.37
N PRO A 67 -7.26 -0.80 4.91
CA PRO A 67 -7.79 -1.06 6.25
C PRO A 67 -7.05 -0.33 7.36
N LEU A 68 -5.72 -0.24 7.28
CA LEU A 68 -4.91 0.42 8.31
C LEU A 68 -5.05 1.95 8.26
N VAL A 69 -5.15 2.53 7.06
CA VAL A 69 -5.41 3.97 6.90
C VAL A 69 -6.82 4.31 7.40
N ALA A 70 -7.82 3.49 7.08
CA ALA A 70 -9.19 3.67 7.59
C ALA A 70 -9.22 3.60 9.12
N ARG A 71 -8.51 2.64 9.72
CA ARG A 71 -8.37 2.53 11.19
C ARG A 71 -7.65 3.76 11.77
N ALA A 72 -6.49 4.12 11.22
CA ALA A 72 -5.71 5.25 11.71
C ALA A 72 -6.49 6.56 11.62
N ALA A 73 -7.30 6.76 10.57
CA ALA A 73 -8.14 7.95 10.41
C ALA A 73 -9.22 8.10 11.51
N SER A 74 -9.51 7.04 12.28
CA SER A 74 -10.43 7.11 13.43
C SER A 74 -9.77 7.62 14.72
N PHE A 75 -8.44 7.74 14.75
CA PHE A 75 -7.71 8.20 15.92
C PHE A 75 -7.72 9.73 16.05
N SER A 76 -7.44 10.22 17.26
CA SER A 76 -7.31 11.65 17.50
C SER A 76 -6.16 12.24 16.66
N ARG A 77 -6.28 13.49 16.19
CA ARG A 77 -5.32 14.12 15.25
C ARG A 77 -3.87 14.10 15.74
N ASN A 78 -3.66 14.11 17.05
CA ASN A 78 -2.34 14.19 17.70
C ASN A 78 -1.81 12.83 18.16
N SER A 79 -2.55 11.74 17.93
CA SER A 79 -2.10 10.40 18.25
C SER A 79 -0.78 10.09 17.56
N LYS A 80 0.10 9.36 18.24
CA LYS A 80 1.25 8.72 17.61
C LYS A 80 0.96 7.25 17.38
N LEU A 81 1.50 6.71 16.29
CA LEU A 81 1.46 5.27 16.04
C LEU A 81 2.73 4.63 16.59
N SER A 82 2.58 3.42 17.13
CA SER A 82 3.70 2.61 17.61
C SER A 82 4.66 2.25 16.47
N ASP A 83 5.88 2.81 16.50
CA ASP A 83 6.92 2.50 15.51
C ASP A 83 7.29 1.01 15.49
N ALA A 84 7.29 0.35 16.65
CA ALA A 84 7.58 -1.08 16.74
C ALA A 84 6.51 -1.92 16.00
N CYS A 85 5.23 -1.59 16.20
CA CYS A 85 4.11 -2.22 15.50
C CYS A 85 4.22 -2.02 13.98
N LEU A 86 4.52 -0.79 13.54
CA LEU A 86 4.69 -0.49 12.11
C LEU A 86 5.90 -1.19 11.48
N LYS A 87 7.02 -1.29 12.20
CA LYS A 87 8.20 -2.04 11.74
C LYS A 87 7.89 -3.53 11.59
N GLN A 88 7.22 -4.12 12.58
CA GLN A 88 6.81 -5.52 12.53
C GLN A 88 5.86 -5.80 11.35
N MET A 89 4.90 -4.91 11.12
CA MET A 89 4.01 -4.96 9.94
C MET A 89 4.83 -4.97 8.64
N VAL A 90 5.80 -4.07 8.49
CA VAL A 90 6.66 -4.02 7.29
C VAL A 90 7.44 -5.32 7.11
N THR A 91 8.06 -5.84 8.17
CA THR A 91 8.81 -7.11 8.12
C THR A 91 7.92 -8.25 7.64
N LYS A 92 6.71 -8.39 8.20
CA LYS A 92 5.77 -9.45 7.81
C LYS A 92 5.26 -9.29 6.39
N ALA A 93 4.97 -8.06 5.97
CA ALA A 93 4.52 -7.79 4.60
C ALA A 93 5.60 -8.15 3.56
N LYS A 94 6.88 -7.89 3.87
CA LYS A 94 8.01 -8.28 3.02
C LYS A 94 8.20 -9.79 2.95
N ASP A 95 8.13 -10.48 4.09
CA ASP A 95 8.20 -11.95 4.15
C ASP A 95 7.10 -12.63 3.32
N LEU A 96 5.88 -12.06 3.35
CA LEU A 96 4.78 -12.51 2.49
C LEU A 96 5.04 -12.24 1.00
N GLU A 97 5.63 -11.11 0.65
CA GLU A 97 6.01 -10.80 -0.73
C GLU A 97 7.10 -11.75 -1.24
N ASP A 98 8.12 -12.02 -0.43
CA ASP A 98 9.18 -12.98 -0.76
C ASP A 98 8.61 -14.39 -0.96
N THR A 99 7.71 -14.82 -0.06
CA THR A 99 7.00 -16.11 -0.18
C THR A 99 6.10 -16.15 -1.40
N PHE A 100 5.40 -15.06 -1.71
CA PHE A 100 4.55 -14.96 -2.90
C PHE A 100 5.36 -15.15 -4.18
N TYR A 101 6.54 -14.50 -4.27
CA TYR A 101 7.43 -14.70 -5.42
C TYR A 101 8.10 -16.08 -5.44
N ALA A 102 8.43 -16.65 -4.28
CA ALA A 102 8.97 -18.00 -4.19
C ALA A 102 7.94 -19.08 -4.58
N GLY A 103 6.65 -18.82 -4.37
CA GLY A 103 5.57 -19.69 -4.84
C GLY A 103 5.62 -19.93 -6.35
N PHE A 104 6.18 -18.99 -7.11
CA PHE A 104 6.33 -19.10 -8.57
C PHE A 104 7.49 -19.99 -9.01
N SER A 105 8.54 -20.15 -8.20
CA SER A 105 9.61 -21.09 -8.54
C SER A 105 9.26 -22.53 -8.16
N TYR A 106 8.43 -22.73 -7.13
CA TYR A 106 8.09 -24.06 -6.60
C TYR A 106 6.81 -24.66 -7.21
N ASN A 107 5.72 -23.89 -7.31
CA ASN A 107 4.43 -24.40 -7.82
C ASN A 107 4.31 -24.43 -9.34
N CYS A 108 5.32 -23.91 -10.05
CA CYS A 108 5.31 -23.74 -11.50
C CYS A 108 6.39 -24.53 -12.20
N HIS A 109 6.84 -25.63 -11.60
CA HIS A 109 7.91 -26.44 -12.18
C HIS A 109 7.58 -26.91 -13.61
N ASP A 110 6.30 -27.19 -13.88
CA ASP A 110 5.80 -27.69 -15.18
C ASP A 110 5.19 -26.62 -16.09
N HIS A 111 5.12 -25.36 -15.63
CA HIS A 111 4.60 -24.23 -16.40
C HIS A 111 5.74 -23.23 -16.68
N ASP A 112 5.56 -22.26 -17.58
CA ASP A 112 6.42 -21.07 -17.52
C ASP A 112 6.33 -20.55 -16.08
N GLN A 113 7.47 -20.36 -15.40
CA GLN A 113 7.58 -19.86 -14.01
C GLN A 113 6.77 -18.57 -13.79
N TYR A 114 6.28 -18.00 -14.88
CA TYR A 114 5.51 -16.80 -14.96
C TYR A 114 4.13 -16.98 -15.65
N SER A 115 3.45 -18.11 -15.46
CA SER A 115 2.09 -18.33 -15.98
C SER A 115 1.01 -17.66 -15.12
N MET A 116 -0.16 -17.40 -15.70
CA MET A 116 -1.32 -16.89 -14.96
C MET A 116 -1.86 -17.91 -13.95
N GLU A 117 -1.72 -19.20 -14.21
CA GLU A 117 -2.17 -20.28 -13.31
C GLU A 117 -1.37 -20.25 -12.00
N CYS A 118 -0.07 -20.04 -12.11
CA CYS A 118 0.83 -19.85 -10.99
C CYS A 118 0.48 -18.65 -10.12
N LEU A 119 0.14 -17.53 -10.77
CA LEU A 119 -0.37 -16.36 -10.06
C LEU A 119 -1.63 -16.72 -9.27
N GLN A 120 -2.61 -17.34 -9.93
CA GLN A 120 -3.88 -17.71 -9.32
C GLN A 120 -3.72 -18.69 -8.16
N ALA A 121 -2.72 -19.58 -8.19
CA ALA A 121 -2.43 -20.51 -7.11
C ALA A 121 -1.80 -19.85 -5.88
N ALA A 122 -0.83 -18.94 -6.07
CA ALA A 122 -0.10 -18.32 -4.96
C ALA A 122 -0.86 -17.14 -4.31
N GLU A 123 -1.70 -16.47 -5.09
CA GLU A 123 -2.33 -15.22 -4.70
C GLU A 123 -3.29 -15.32 -3.49
N PRO A 124 -4.15 -16.35 -3.35
CA PRO A 124 -5.05 -16.45 -2.19
C PRO A 124 -4.31 -16.47 -0.85
N ALA A 125 -3.19 -17.21 -0.78
CA ALA A 125 -2.36 -17.27 0.43
C ALA A 125 -1.72 -15.91 0.74
N TYR A 126 -1.21 -15.22 -0.29
CA TYR A 126 -0.63 -13.89 -0.16
C TYR A 126 -1.65 -12.85 0.33
N LEU A 127 -2.84 -12.79 -0.28
CA LEU A 127 -3.88 -11.84 0.11
C LEU A 127 -4.42 -12.11 1.52
N THR A 128 -4.58 -13.39 1.87
CA THR A 128 -5.02 -13.81 3.21
C THR A 128 -3.97 -13.45 4.25
N GLY A 129 -2.69 -13.68 3.96
CA GLY A 129 -1.57 -13.30 4.83
C GLY A 129 -1.53 -11.79 5.06
N LEU A 130 -1.66 -10.98 4.00
CA LEU A 130 -1.67 -9.52 4.13
C LEU A 130 -2.85 -9.02 4.97
N LYS A 131 -4.02 -9.65 4.82
CA LYS A 131 -5.19 -9.34 5.65
C LYS A 131 -4.92 -9.67 7.13
N ALA A 132 -4.32 -10.83 7.41
CA ALA A 132 -3.95 -11.21 8.78
C ALA A 132 -2.92 -10.24 9.39
N VAL A 133 -1.93 -9.80 8.60
CA VAL A 133 -0.97 -8.76 9.02
C VAL A 133 -1.71 -7.45 9.33
N ALA A 134 -2.70 -7.08 8.53
CA ALA A 134 -3.51 -5.89 8.79
C ALA A 134 -4.28 -6.01 10.11
N GLU A 135 -4.96 -7.12 10.35
CA GLU A 135 -5.72 -7.37 11.59
C GLU A 135 -4.80 -7.36 12.83
N GLU A 136 -3.64 -8.01 12.76
CA GLU A 136 -2.65 -7.98 13.83
C GLU A 136 -2.12 -6.56 14.08
N THR A 137 -1.81 -5.85 13.00
CA THR A 137 -1.33 -4.46 13.08
C THR A 137 -2.41 -3.56 13.66
N GLN A 138 -3.69 -3.75 13.33
CA GLN A 138 -4.80 -3.03 13.96
C GLN A 138 -4.86 -3.27 15.48
N GLY A 139 -4.55 -4.48 15.94
CA GLY A 139 -4.49 -4.82 17.37
C GLY A 139 -3.33 -4.15 18.12
N CYS A 140 -2.18 -3.98 17.48
CA CYS A 140 -1.03 -3.28 18.07
C CYS A 140 -0.99 -1.77 17.78
N LEU A 141 -1.78 -1.28 16.82
CA LEU A 141 -1.99 0.13 16.55
C LEU A 141 -2.80 0.73 17.70
N LYS A 142 -2.08 1.40 18.59
CA LYS A 142 -2.63 2.14 19.72
C LYS A 142 -2.23 3.59 19.60
N GLU A 143 -3.10 4.47 20.10
CA GLU A 143 -2.72 5.85 20.38
C GLU A 143 -1.64 5.84 21.47
N GLN A 144 -0.48 6.44 21.16
CA GLN A 144 0.59 6.70 22.13
C GLN A 144 0.69 8.19 22.43
#